data_AF-A0A7S2WSQ1-F1
#
_entry.id   AF-A0A7S2WSQ1-F1
#
_cell.length_a   1.000
_cell.length_b   1.000
_cell.length_c   1.000
_cell.angle_alpha   90.00
_cell.angle_beta   90.00
_cell.angle_gamma   90.00
#
_symmetry.space_group_name_H-M   'P 1'
#
loop_
_entity.id
_entity.type
_entity.pdbx_description
1 polymer ?
#
loop_
_entity_poly.entity_id
_entity_poly.type
_entity_poly.pdbx_seq_one_letter_code
_entity_poly.pdbx_strand_id
1 'polypeptide(L)'
;MAADGLASPSPLGAGQILLNVVLASLVFLGVWFARRWKSSASIAAAAAVKREKEPRPPTANSSASRSPPLEELSVRELRELVHSRGLSTADCVEKIHLIQRAQEALSAGPAAAPKDEARGRSPGATAAPPAGASSEETEELLEELTELSEKSKEELRQK
;
A
#
# COMPACT_ATOMS: atom_id res chain seq x y z
N MET A 1 9.08 39.32 43.40
CA MET A 1 9.52 40.14 42.25
C MET A 1 10.60 39.37 41.52
N ALA A 2 10.20 38.51 40.58
CA ALA A 2 11.11 37.84 39.65
C ALA A 2 10.55 38.13 38.25
N ALA A 3 11.30 38.88 37.46
CA ALA A 3 10.97 39.16 36.08
C ALA A 3 11.65 38.09 35.23
N ASP A 4 10.87 37.13 34.75
CA ASP A 4 11.31 36.13 33.78
C ASP A 4 11.61 36.82 32.44
N GLY A 5 12.89 36.81 32.08
CA GLY A 5 13.40 37.28 30.79
C GLY A 5 13.08 36.28 29.69
N LEU A 6 12.05 36.58 28.89
CA LEU A 6 11.74 35.85 27.66
C LEU A 6 12.82 36.16 26.61
N ALA A 7 13.78 35.25 26.47
CA ALA A 7 14.75 35.25 25.38
C ALA A 7 14.01 35.02 24.05
N SER A 8 13.91 36.08 23.25
CA SER A 8 13.37 36.05 21.90
C SER A 8 14.21 35.13 21.00
N PRO A 9 13.65 34.07 20.40
CA PRO A 9 14.37 33.21 19.47
C PRO A 9 14.73 33.99 18.19
N SER A 10 16.01 34.04 17.86
CA SER A 10 16.52 34.72 16.67
C SER A 10 15.93 34.12 15.39
N PRO A 11 15.42 34.93 14.45
CA PRO A 11 14.71 34.47 13.24
C PRO A 11 15.61 33.76 12.19
N LEU A 12 16.91 33.65 12.45
CA LEU A 12 17.88 33.03 11.54
C LEU A 12 17.77 31.49 11.45
N GLY A 13 17.02 30.84 12.35
CA GLY A 13 16.90 29.37 12.39
C GLY A 13 15.89 28.77 11.40
N ALA A 14 14.84 29.50 11.04
CA ALA A 14 13.73 28.93 10.27
C ALA A 14 14.11 28.60 8.81
N GLY A 15 14.92 29.45 8.18
CA GLY A 15 15.37 29.24 6.80
C GLY A 15 16.30 28.03 6.64
N GLN A 16 17.19 27.79 7.62
CA GLN A 16 18.14 26.69 7.58
C GLN A 16 17.46 25.32 7.72
N ILE A 17 16.40 25.24 8.53
CA ILE A 17 15.63 24.00 8.70
C ILE A 17 14.95 23.62 7.38
N LEU A 18 14.30 24.57 6.71
CA LEU A 18 13.64 24.33 5.42
C LEU A 18 14.64 23.88 4.34
N LEU A 19 15.82 24.52 4.29
CA LEU A 19 16.86 24.13 3.34
C LEU A 19 17.34 22.69 3.58
N ASN A 20 17.56 22.31 4.85
CA ASN A 20 17.97 20.96 5.21
C ASN A 20 16.90 19.91 4.87
N VAL A 21 15.61 20.23 5.09
CA VAL A 21 14.49 19.34 4.74
C VAL A 21 14.42 19.12 3.23
N VAL A 22 14.55 20.17 2.42
CA VAL A 22 14.54 20.07 0.96
C VAL A 22 15.72 19.24 0.45
N LEU A 23 16.93 19.49 0.97
CA LEU A 23 18.11 18.71 0.60
C LEU A 23 17.97 17.23 0.99
N ALA A 24 17.46 16.94 2.19
CA ALA A 24 17.19 15.57 2.62
C ALA A 24 16.18 14.89 1.68
N SER A 25 15.06 15.56 1.35
CA SER A 25 14.08 15.01 0.41
C SER A 25 14.69 14.71 -0.96
N LEU A 26 15.51 15.60 -1.52
CA LEU A 26 16.17 15.37 -2.81
C LEU A 26 17.12 14.16 -2.79
N VAL A 27 17.88 13.98 -1.70
CA VAL A 27 18.75 12.80 -1.53
C VAL A 27 17.92 11.52 -1.41
N PHE A 28 16.84 11.53 -0.62
CA PHE A 28 15.95 10.38 -0.48
C PHE A 28 15.29 10.00 -1.82
N LEU A 29 14.78 10.99 -2.58
CA LEU A 29 14.22 10.74 -3.91
C LEU A 29 15.27 10.20 -4.90
N GLY A 30 16.48 10.76 -4.90
CA GLY A 30 17.57 10.29 -5.78
C GLY A 30 17.99 8.85 -5.49
N VAL A 31 18.16 8.50 -4.21
CA VAL A 31 18.51 7.12 -3.79
C VAL A 31 17.37 6.15 -4.10
N TRP A 32 16.13 6.54 -3.82
CA TRP A 32 14.95 5.72 -4.14
C TRP A 32 14.82 5.47 -5.65
N PHE A 33 15.02 6.50 -6.46
CA PHE A 33 14.95 6.40 -7.92
C PHE A 33 16.07 5.53 -8.50
N ALA A 34 17.31 5.69 -8.02
CA ALA A 34 18.43 4.83 -8.42
C ALA A 34 18.18 3.35 -8.08
N ARG A 35 17.59 3.08 -6.90
CA ARG A 35 17.26 1.72 -6.46
C ARG A 35 16.09 1.12 -7.25
N ARG A 36 15.08 1.93 -7.60
CA ARG A 36 13.94 1.50 -8.43
C ARG A 36 14.37 1.21 -9.87
N TRP A 37 15.26 2.01 -10.45
CA TRP A 37 15.74 1.82 -11.83
C TRP A 37 16.55 0.54 -11.99
N LYS A 38 17.40 0.20 -11.00
CA LYS A 38 18.22 -1.02 -11.02
C LYS A 38 17.36 -2.30 -11.07
N SER A 39 16.14 -2.28 -10.53
CA SER A 39 15.22 -3.43 -10.56
C SER A 39 14.47 -3.62 -11.90
N SER A 40 14.43 -2.61 -12.78
CA SER A 40 13.74 -2.72 -14.08
C SER A 40 14.64 -3.16 -15.23
N ALA A 41 15.97 -3.14 -15.07
CA ALA A 41 16.92 -3.46 -16.13
C ALA A 41 17.13 -4.98 -16.36
N SER A 42 16.62 -5.85 -15.50
CA SER A 42 16.90 -7.30 -15.56
C SER A 42 15.99 -8.10 -16.49
N ILE A 43 14.95 -7.51 -17.09
CA ILE A 43 13.97 -8.26 -17.90
C ILE A 43 14.30 -8.22 -19.42
N ALA A 44 15.23 -7.37 -19.86
CA ALA A 44 15.51 -7.19 -21.29
C ALA A 44 16.68 -8.02 -21.86
N ALA A 45 17.45 -8.76 -21.05
CA ALA A 45 18.70 -9.38 -21.50
C ALA A 45 18.62 -10.89 -21.85
N ALA A 46 17.46 -11.54 -21.73
CA ALA A 46 17.33 -13.00 -21.91
C ALA A 46 16.71 -13.46 -23.26
N ALA A 47 16.58 -12.58 -24.25
CA ALA A 47 15.87 -12.89 -25.50
C ALA A 47 16.75 -12.98 -26.77
N ALA A 48 18.08 -13.12 -26.64
CA ALA A 48 18.98 -13.07 -27.80
C ALA A 48 20.13 -14.07 -27.77
N VAL A 49 19.87 -15.38 -27.60
CA VAL A 49 20.87 -16.41 -27.94
C VAL A 49 20.23 -17.63 -28.61
N LYS A 50 20.43 -17.66 -29.94
CA LYS A 50 20.76 -18.84 -30.75
C LYS A 50 19.63 -19.82 -31.12
N ARG A 51 18.92 -19.44 -32.18
CA ARG A 51 18.43 -20.37 -33.22
C ARG A 51 19.59 -21.24 -33.74
N GLU A 52 19.47 -22.56 -33.61
CA GLU A 52 19.58 -23.46 -34.76
C GLU A 52 19.11 -24.89 -34.40
N LYS A 53 18.23 -25.42 -35.26
CA LYS A 53 18.04 -26.84 -35.57
C LYS A 53 17.22 -27.73 -34.61
N GLU A 54 15.89 -27.77 -34.80
CA GLU A 54 15.08 -29.00 -35.02
C GLU A 54 13.59 -28.66 -35.27
N PRO A 55 12.91 -29.19 -36.31
CA PRO A 55 11.50 -28.93 -36.56
C PRO A 55 10.64 -29.88 -35.71
N ARG A 56 10.29 -29.47 -34.48
CA ARG A 56 9.15 -30.07 -33.77
C ARG A 56 7.93 -29.17 -33.92
N PRO A 57 6.74 -29.75 -34.19
CA PRO A 57 5.51 -28.97 -34.27
C PRO A 57 5.31 -28.22 -32.94
N PRO A 58 5.18 -26.89 -32.95
CA PRO A 58 4.87 -26.15 -31.75
C PRO A 58 3.44 -26.56 -31.37
N THR A 59 3.31 -27.44 -30.38
CA THR A 59 2.11 -27.45 -29.56
C THR A 59 1.94 -26.02 -29.09
N ALA A 60 0.81 -25.42 -29.47
CA ALA A 60 0.45 -24.06 -29.13
C ALA A 60 0.34 -23.98 -27.61
N ASN A 61 1.49 -23.78 -26.96
CA ASN A 61 1.59 -23.39 -25.57
C ASN A 61 1.05 -21.99 -25.58
N SER A 62 -0.27 -21.89 -25.42
CA SER A 62 -0.98 -20.67 -25.14
C SER A 62 -0.21 -19.99 -24.02
N SER A 63 0.62 -19.04 -24.40
CA SER A 63 1.10 -17.96 -23.56
C SER A 63 -0.07 -17.04 -23.26
N ALA A 64 -1.16 -17.66 -22.77
CA ALA A 64 -2.27 -17.01 -22.11
C ALA A 64 -1.64 -16.31 -20.93
N SER A 65 -1.30 -15.04 -21.15
CA SER A 65 -1.02 -13.99 -20.18
C SER A 65 -0.99 -14.53 -18.75
N ARG A 66 0.13 -15.16 -18.36
CA ARG A 66 0.34 -15.61 -16.99
C ARG A 66 0.61 -14.36 -16.17
N SER A 67 -0.45 -13.66 -15.82
CA SER A 67 -0.42 -12.80 -14.65
C SER A 67 0.09 -13.65 -13.49
N PRO A 68 1.07 -13.17 -12.72
CA PRO A 68 1.55 -13.91 -11.55
C PRO A 68 0.36 -14.25 -10.64
N PRO A 69 0.36 -15.43 -10.01
CA PRO A 69 -0.69 -15.81 -9.08
C PRO A 69 -0.77 -14.75 -7.96
N LEU A 70 -2.00 -14.41 -7.56
CA LEU A 70 -2.24 -13.29 -6.64
C LEU A 70 -1.55 -13.47 -5.28
N GLU A 71 -1.23 -14.71 -4.89
CA GLU A 71 -0.50 -14.98 -3.65
C GLU A 71 0.96 -14.50 -3.68
N GLU A 72 1.57 -14.41 -4.87
CA GLU A 72 2.96 -13.94 -5.06
C GLU A 72 3.05 -12.41 -5.02
N LEU A 73 1.95 -11.70 -5.28
CA LEU A 73 1.93 -10.25 -5.23
C LEU A 73 2.15 -9.73 -3.81
N SER A 74 2.83 -8.60 -3.71
CA SER A 74 2.99 -7.87 -2.45
C SER A 74 1.66 -7.22 -2.03
N VAL A 75 1.52 -6.93 -0.73
CA VAL A 75 0.34 -6.22 -0.17
C VAL A 75 0.10 -4.89 -0.90
N ARG A 76 1.17 -4.20 -1.28
CA ARG A 76 1.11 -2.96 -2.04
C ARG A 76 0.51 -3.16 -3.44
N GLU A 77 1.01 -4.14 -4.19
CA GLU A 77 0.51 -4.46 -5.54
C GLU A 77 -0.96 -4.91 -5.52
N LEU A 78 -1.35 -5.68 -4.50
CA LEU A 78 -2.75 -6.07 -4.30
C LEU A 78 -3.65 -4.86 -4.07
N ARG A 79 -3.24 -3.90 -3.22
CA ARG A 79 -3.99 -2.65 -3.01
C ARG A 79 -4.08 -1.80 -4.27
N GLU A 80 -2.98 -1.67 -5.00
CA GLU A 80 -2.96 -0.95 -6.28
C GLU A 80 -3.91 -1.62 -7.30
N LEU A 81 -3.93 -2.95 -7.37
CA LEU A 81 -4.85 -3.70 -8.25
C LEU A 81 -6.32 -3.45 -7.88
N VAL A 82 -6.67 -3.55 -6.60
CA VAL A 82 -8.05 -3.34 -6.14
C VAL A 82 -8.50 -1.88 -6.37
N HIS A 83 -7.63 -0.91 -6.07
CA HIS A 83 -7.91 0.52 -6.33
C HIS A 83 -8.01 0.84 -7.83
N SER A 84 -7.22 0.19 -8.68
CA SER A 84 -7.31 0.38 -10.14
C SER A 84 -8.68 -0.02 -10.71
N ARG A 85 -9.44 -0.82 -9.96
CA ARG A 85 -10.82 -1.23 -10.28
C ARG A 85 -11.88 -0.45 -9.51
N GLY A 86 -11.50 0.59 -8.76
CA GLY A 86 -12.42 1.44 -8.01
C GLY A 86 -13.02 0.79 -6.75
N LEU A 87 -12.43 -0.31 -6.28
CA LEU A 87 -12.86 -0.96 -5.04
C LEU A 87 -12.06 -0.43 -3.85
N SER A 88 -12.72 -0.28 -2.70
CA SER A 88 -12.06 0.10 -1.45
C SER A 88 -11.36 -1.10 -0.79
N THR A 89 -10.26 -0.82 -0.10
CA THR A 89 -9.52 -1.80 0.73
C THR A 89 -9.54 -1.44 2.23
N ALA A 90 -10.46 -0.56 2.67
CA ALA A 90 -10.50 -0.08 4.06
C ALA A 90 -10.72 -1.21 5.07
N ASP A 91 -11.55 -2.19 4.71
CA ASP A 91 -11.92 -3.33 5.58
C ASP A 91 -10.94 -4.52 5.46
N CYS A 92 -9.87 -4.38 4.68
CA CYS A 92 -8.89 -5.45 4.45
C CYS A 92 -7.69 -5.31 5.39
N VAL A 93 -7.73 -5.99 6.54
CA VAL A 93 -6.64 -6.00 7.53
C VAL A 93 -5.51 -6.95 7.11
N GLU A 94 -5.86 -8.14 6.63
CA GLU A 94 -4.90 -9.19 6.27
C GLU A 94 -4.68 -9.32 4.77
N LYS A 95 -3.54 -9.90 4.38
CA LYS A 95 -3.20 -10.16 2.97
C LYS A 95 -4.26 -11.05 2.28
N ILE A 96 -4.85 -12.00 3.00
CA ILE A 96 -5.85 -12.91 2.43
C ILE A 96 -7.13 -12.16 2.00
N HIS A 97 -7.57 -11.17 2.77
CA HIS A 97 -8.70 -10.31 2.40
C HIS A 97 -8.41 -9.49 1.13
N LEU A 98 -7.17 -9.00 0.98
CA LEU A 98 -6.76 -8.30 -0.24
C LEU A 98 -6.75 -9.21 -1.47
N ILE A 99 -6.34 -10.46 -1.33
CA ILE A 99 -6.36 -11.43 -2.43
C ILE A 99 -7.80 -11.72 -2.87
N GLN A 100 -8.70 -11.96 -1.91
CA GLN A 100 -10.13 -12.16 -2.21
C GLN A 100 -10.74 -10.96 -2.93
N ARG A 101 -10.46 -9.74 -2.43
CA ARG A 101 -10.95 -8.51 -3.04
C ARG A 101 -10.35 -8.28 -4.44
N ALA A 102 -9.09 -8.65 -4.66
CA ALA A 102 -8.45 -8.60 -5.97
C ALA A 102 -9.09 -9.59 -6.96
N GLN A 103 -9.45 -10.80 -6.52
CA GLN A 103 -10.16 -11.77 -7.36
C GLN A 103 -11.55 -11.26 -7.76
N GLU A 104 -12.27 -10.63 -6.84
CA GLU A 104 -13.54 -9.96 -7.11
C GLU A 104 -13.37 -8.85 -8.15
N ALA A 105 -12.33 -8.03 -8.00
CA ALA A 105 -11.99 -6.94 -8.92
C ALA A 105 -11.72 -7.45 -10.37
N LEU A 106 -11.09 -8.61 -10.50
CA LEU A 106 -10.82 -9.25 -11.80
C LEU A 106 -12.09 -9.89 -12.39
N SER A 107 -12.93 -10.47 -11.54
CA SER A 107 -14.19 -11.12 -11.92
C SER A 107 -15.28 -10.13 -12.31
N ALA A 108 -15.28 -8.92 -11.75
CA ALA A 108 -16.20 -7.83 -12.07
C ALA A 108 -16.08 -7.30 -13.52
N GLY A 109 -15.17 -7.86 -14.32
CA GLY A 109 -14.91 -7.43 -15.69
C GLY A 109 -14.16 -6.09 -15.74
N PRO A 110 -13.82 -5.59 -16.94
CA PRO A 110 -13.31 -4.24 -17.09
C PRO A 110 -14.44 -3.29 -16.66
N ALA A 111 -14.37 -2.84 -15.41
CA ALA A 111 -15.25 -1.82 -14.87
C ALA A 111 -15.29 -0.69 -15.91
N ALA A 112 -16.48 -0.49 -16.50
CA ALA A 112 -16.72 0.51 -17.52
C ALA A 112 -16.03 1.79 -17.06
N ALA A 113 -15.05 2.25 -17.84
CA ALA A 113 -14.13 3.32 -17.46
C ALA A 113 -14.88 4.39 -16.65
N PRO A 114 -14.37 4.78 -15.47
CA PRO A 114 -15.04 5.77 -14.63
C PRO A 114 -15.37 6.95 -15.52
N LYS A 115 -16.66 7.10 -15.85
CA LYS A 115 -17.13 8.21 -16.67
C LYS A 115 -16.75 9.44 -15.89
N ASP A 116 -15.75 10.14 -16.38
CA ASP A 116 -15.35 11.49 -16.01
C ASP A 116 -16.53 12.25 -15.36
N GLU A 117 -16.62 12.19 -14.03
CA GLU A 117 -17.25 13.23 -13.22
C GLU A 117 -16.25 14.40 -13.08
N ALA A 118 -15.57 14.71 -14.18
CA ALA A 118 -14.99 16.01 -14.46
C ALA A 118 -16.12 17.02 -14.67
N ARG A 119 -16.89 17.29 -13.63
CA ARG A 119 -17.68 18.53 -13.53
C ARG A 119 -17.85 18.95 -12.07
N GLY A 120 -16.73 19.42 -11.52
CA GLY A 120 -16.70 20.60 -10.67
C GLY A 120 -17.53 20.53 -9.39
N ARG A 121 -16.91 20.03 -8.31
CA ARG A 121 -17.28 20.48 -6.97
C ARG A 121 -16.04 20.96 -6.22
N SER A 122 -16.02 22.28 -6.07
CA SER A 122 -15.03 23.07 -5.33
C SER A 122 -14.89 22.59 -3.87
N PRO A 123 -13.68 22.57 -3.30
CA PRO A 123 -13.43 22.18 -1.92
C PRO A 123 -13.80 23.32 -0.97
N GLY A 124 -14.68 23.06 -0.01
CA GLY A 124 -15.13 24.11 0.92
C GLY A 124 -16.17 23.65 1.90
N ALA A 125 -15.87 22.61 2.68
CA ALA A 125 -16.61 22.34 3.91
C ALA A 125 -15.67 21.71 4.92
N THR A 126 -15.24 22.53 5.87
CA THR A 126 -14.66 22.15 7.16
C THR A 126 -15.67 21.26 7.89
N ALA A 127 -15.68 19.96 7.58
CA ALA A 127 -16.42 18.99 8.38
C ALA A 127 -15.55 18.61 9.58
N ALA A 128 -15.96 19.14 10.73
CA ALA A 128 -15.43 18.76 12.03
C ALA A 128 -15.42 17.22 12.21
N PRO A 129 -14.43 16.67 12.93
CA PRO A 129 -14.42 15.25 13.28
C PRO A 129 -15.67 14.93 14.12
N PRO A 130 -16.43 13.84 13.82
CA PRO A 130 -17.44 13.35 14.74
C PRO A 130 -16.74 12.76 15.96
N ALA A 131 -16.56 13.60 16.99
CA ALA A 131 -16.27 13.18 18.34
C ALA A 131 -17.51 12.47 18.89
N GLY A 132 -17.51 11.14 18.85
CA GLY A 132 -18.63 10.32 19.30
C GLY A 132 -18.44 8.84 19.01
N ALA A 133 -17.25 8.31 19.27
CA ALA A 133 -17.09 6.87 19.45
C ALA A 133 -17.44 6.57 20.91
N SER A 134 -18.58 5.91 21.13
CA SER A 134 -18.94 5.32 22.42
C SER A 134 -17.84 4.36 22.84
N SER A 135 -17.14 4.72 23.92
CA SER A 135 -15.91 4.07 24.39
C SER A 135 -16.16 2.78 25.20
N GLU A 136 -17.42 2.40 25.41
CA GLU A 136 -17.81 1.31 26.31
C GLU A 136 -17.77 -0.07 25.61
N GLU A 137 -18.06 -0.15 24.30
CA GLU A 137 -18.10 -1.42 23.56
C GLU A 137 -16.68 -1.95 23.22
N THR A 138 -15.67 -1.08 23.24
CA THR A 138 -14.28 -1.45 22.94
C THR A 138 -13.54 -2.09 24.13
N GLU A 139 -13.96 -1.84 25.38
CA GLU A 139 -13.32 -2.45 26.54
C GLU A 139 -13.74 -3.92 26.72
N GLU A 140 -15.01 -4.25 26.46
CA GLU A 140 -15.53 -5.62 26.56
C GLU A 140 -14.86 -6.57 25.54
N LEU A 141 -14.64 -6.10 24.30
CA LEU A 141 -13.95 -6.88 23.27
C LEU A 141 -12.46 -7.08 23.56
N LEU A 142 -11.82 -6.14 24.26
CA LEU A 142 -10.41 -6.28 24.61
C LEU A 142 -10.23 -7.35 25.69
N GLU A 143 -11.16 -7.45 26.63
CA GLU A 143 -11.12 -8.43 27.71
C GLU A 143 -11.32 -9.87 27.16
N GLU A 144 -12.28 -10.07 26.25
CA GLU A 144 -12.54 -11.38 25.62
C GLU A 144 -11.34 -11.88 24.79
N LEU A 145 -10.66 -10.97 24.07
CA LEU A 145 -9.47 -11.31 23.29
C LEU A 145 -8.29 -11.74 24.18
N THR A 146 -8.14 -11.16 25.36
CA THR A 146 -7.09 -11.56 26.30
C THR A 146 -7.34 -12.96 26.87
N GLU A 147 -8.59 -13.27 27.21
CA GLU A 147 -8.97 -14.57 27.78
C GLU A 147 -8.78 -15.71 26.76
N LEU A 148 -9.13 -15.46 25.49
CA LEU A 148 -8.89 -16.42 24.40
C LEU A 148 -7.40 -16.67 24.14
N SER A 149 -6.58 -15.61 24.25
CA SER A 149 -5.13 -15.73 24.07
C SER A 149 -4.48 -16.59 25.17
N GLU A 150 -4.89 -16.44 26.43
CA GLU A 150 -4.36 -17.26 27.53
C GLU A 150 -4.79 -18.72 27.38
N LYS A 151 -6.07 -18.96 27.05
CA LYS A 151 -6.61 -20.31 26.84
C LYS A 151 -5.90 -21.06 25.70
N SER A 152 -5.60 -20.37 24.60
CA SER A 152 -4.86 -20.98 23.49
C SER A 152 -3.42 -21.33 23.87
N LYS A 153 -2.79 -20.57 24.77
CA LYS A 153 -1.42 -20.83 25.23
C LYS A 153 -1.35 -22.03 26.17
N GLU A 154 -2.41 -22.26 26.95
CA GLU A 154 -2.52 -23.40 27.86
C GLU A 154 -2.79 -24.72 27.13
N GLU A 155 -3.66 -24.69 26.11
CA GLU A 155 -3.87 -25.81 25.16
C GLU A 155 -2.56 -26.27 24.50
N LEU A 156 -1.67 -25.33 24.17
CA LEU A 156 -0.36 -25.65 23.58
C LEU A 156 0.60 -26.29 24.59
N ARG A 157 0.48 -25.97 25.89
CA ARG A 157 1.30 -26.57 26.94
C ARG A 157 0.87 -27.98 27.33
N GLN A 158 -0.37 -28.36 27.04
CA GLN A 158 -0.92 -29.69 27.32
C GLN A 158 -0.68 -30.71 26.21
N LYS A 159 -0.13 -30.27 25.06
CA LYS A 159 0.27 -31.12 23.94
C LYS A 159 1.78 -31.37 23.98
#